data_AF-A0A950REK6-F1
#
_entry.id   AF-A0A950REK6-F1
#
_cell.length_a   1.000
_cell.length_b   1.000
_cell.length_c   1.000
_cell.angle_alpha   90.00
_cell.angle_beta   90.00
_cell.angle_gamma   90.00
#
_symmetry.space_group_name_H-M   'P 1'
#
loop_
_entity.id
_entity.type
_entity.pdbx_description
1 polymer ?
#
loop_
_entity_poly.entity_id
_entity_poly.type
_entity_poly.pdbx_seq_one_letter_code
_entity_poly.pdbx_strand_id
1 'polypeptide(L)' 'MKYTVLIEESDEGFAVSVPGLPGCHSQGSTEAEALANIADAIRE' A
#
# COMPACT_ATOMS: atom_id res chain seq x y z
N MET A 1 -1.45 -1.69 -15.44
CA MET A 1 -2.82 -1.74 -14.89
C MET A 1 -2.96 -0.66 -13.84
N LYS A 2 -4.18 -0.25 -13.48
CA LYS A 2 -4.42 0.73 -12.40
C LYS A 2 -5.24 0.05 -11.31
N TYR A 3 -4.81 0.21 -10.07
CA TYR A 3 -5.48 -0.32 -8.89
C TYR A 3 -5.86 0.84 -7.98
N THR A 4 -7.06 0.79 -7.42
CA THR A 4 -7.43 1.64 -6.30
C THR A 4 -6.83 1.04 -5.04
N VAL A 5 -6.20 1.86 -4.22
CA VAL A 5 -5.62 1.47 -2.93
C VAL A 5 -6.29 2.25 -1.81
N LEU A 6 -6.42 1.62 -0.65
CA LEU A 6 -6.76 2.30 0.60
C LEU A 6 -5.47 2.60 1.35
N ILE A 7 -5.34 3.83 1.85
CA ILE A 7 -4.23 4.27 2.68
C ILE A 7 -4.79 4.63 4.06
N GLU A 8 -4.14 4.13 5.10
CA GLU A 8 -4.44 4.40 6.49
C GLU A 8 -3.19 4.98 7.15
N GLU A 9 -3.28 6.22 7.61
CA GLU A 9 -2.23 6.89 8.38
C GLU A 9 -2.38 6.55 9.87
N SER A 10 -1.26 6.30 10.54
CA SER A 10 -1.17 6.06 11.97
C SER A 10 0.05 6.78 12.56
N ASP A 11 0.15 6.78 13.90
CA ASP A 11 1.31 7.35 14.60
C ASP A 11 2.65 6.64 14.24
N GLU A 12 2.58 5.44 13.66
CA GLU A 12 3.75 4.63 13.25
C GLU A 12 4.08 4.76 11.75
N GLY A 13 3.23 5.43 10.95
CA GLY A 13 3.43 5.64 9.52
C GLY A 13 2.16 5.43 8.69
N PHE A 14 2.31 4.74 7.56
CA PHE A 14 1.25 4.55 6.57
C PHE A 14 1.10 3.06 6.24
N ALA A 15 -0.11 2.54 6.39
CA ALA A 15 -0.51 1.24 5.90
C ALA A 15 -1.28 1.40 4.58
N VAL A 16 -1.08 0.48 3.64
CA VAL A 16 -1.76 0.50 2.34
C VAL A 16 -2.26 -0.89 1.97
N SER A 17 -3.42 -0.95 1.34
CA SER A 17 -4.05 -2.21 0.91
C SER A 17 -4.76 -2.06 -0.43
N VAL A 18 -4.90 -3.17 -1.15
CA VAL A 18 -5.60 -3.21 -2.45
C VAL A 18 -6.93 -3.96 -2.30
N PRO A 19 -8.09 -3.29 -2.25
CA PRO A 19 -9.38 -3.98 -2.13
C PRO A 19 -9.65 -4.97 -3.27
N GLY A 20 -9.11 -4.71 -4.45
CA GLY A 20 -9.22 -5.58 -5.62
C GLY A 20 -8.30 -6.80 -5.61
N LEU A 21 -7.34 -6.87 -4.68
CA LEU A 21 -6.39 -7.97 -4.52
C LEU A 21 -6.32 -8.37 -3.03
N PRO A 22 -7.27 -9.18 -2.54
CA PRO A 22 -7.29 -9.59 -1.14
C PRO A 22 -5.96 -10.23 -0.71
N GLY A 23 -5.38 -9.74 0.39
CA GLY A 23 -4.07 -10.18 0.88
C GLY A 23 -2.89 -9.36 0.37
N CYS A 24 -3.10 -8.42 -0.55
CA CYS A 24 -2.07 -7.46 -0.98
C CYS A 24 -2.09 -6.24 -0.04
N HIS A 25 -1.11 -6.20 0.86
CA HIS A 25 -0.93 -5.15 1.86
C HIS A 25 0.54 -4.73 1.91
N SER A 26 0.78 -3.47 2.28
CA SER A 26 2.13 -2.97 2.52
C SER A 26 2.10 -1.82 3.52
N GLN A 27 3.28 -1.34 3.91
CA GLN A 27 3.44 -0.24 4.87
C GLN A 27 4.71 0.57 4.58
N GLY A 28 4.80 1.77 5.14
CA GLY A 28 5.98 2.63 5.08
C GLY A 28 5.91 3.75 6.12
N SER A 29 7.05 4.38 6.43
CA SER A 29 7.09 5.55 7.32
C SER A 29 6.55 6.82 6.66
N THR A 30 6.40 6.81 5.33
CA THR A 30 5.78 7.90 4.57
C THR A 30 4.77 7.34 3.57
N GLU A 31 3.80 8.17 3.16
CA GLU A 31 2.81 7.80 2.14
C GLU A 31 3.50 7.33 0.84
N ALA A 32 4.55 8.04 0.41
CA ALA A 32 5.30 7.71 -0.81
C ALA A 32 6.00 6.34 -0.72
N GLU A 33 6.55 6.01 0.44
CA GLU A 33 7.18 4.71 0.69
C GLU A 33 6.15 3.58 0.69
N ALA A 34 5.04 3.74 1.40
CA ALA A 34 3.96 2.76 1.43
C ALA A 34 3.42 2.50 0.00
N LEU A 35 3.23 3.57 -0.79
CA LEU A 35 2.82 3.49 -2.19
C LEU A 35 3.85 2.80 -3.10
N ALA A 36 5.14 3.03 -2.88
CA ALA A 36 6.19 2.33 -3.61
C ALA A 36 6.17 0.82 -3.29
N ASN A 37 6.09 0.48 -2.00
CA ASN A 37 6.12 -0.91 -1.54
C ASN A 37 4.92 -1.72 -2.04
N ILE A 38 3.70 -1.15 -2.04
CA ILE A 38 2.52 -1.84 -2.59
C ILE A 38 2.59 -1.95 -4.11
N ALA A 39 3.17 -0.97 -4.81
CA ALA A 39 3.34 -1.04 -6.26
C ALA A 39 4.30 -2.17 -6.67
N ASP A 40 5.32 -2.43 -5.85
CA ASP A 40 6.22 -3.57 -6.06
C ASP A 40 5.54 -4.90 -5.72
N ALA A 41 4.78 -4.96 -4.62
CA ALA A 41 4.00 -6.15 -4.25
C ALA A 41 2.94 -6.56 -5.31
N ILE A 42 2.41 -5.61 -6.08
CA ILE A 42 1.46 -5.89 -7.18
C ILE A 42 2.18 -6.48 -8.42
N ARG A 43 3.49 -6.25 -8.57
CA ARG A 43 4.26 -6.66 -9.75
C ARG A 43 4.92 -8.03 -9.60
N GLU A 44 4.99 -8.56 -8.38
CA GLU A 44 5.52 -9.89 -8.05
C GLU A 44 4.46 -10.98 -8.26
#